data_AF-J0N1A0-F1
#
_entry.id   AF-J0N1A0-F1
#
_cell.length_a   1.000
_cell.length_b   1.000
_cell.length_c   1.000
_cell.angle_alpha   90.00
_cell.angle_beta   90.00
_cell.angle_gamma   90.00
#
_symmetry.space_group_name_H-M   'P 1'
#
loop_
_entity.id
_entity.type
_entity.pdbx_description
1 polymer ?
#
loop_
_entity_poly.entity_id
_entity_poly.type
_entity_poly.pdbx_seq_one_letter_code
_entity_poly.pdbx_strand_id
1 'polypeptide(L)'
;MLKGFKEFIAQGNALELAVAVIIGAAFSPIVKAITDVIMAMISQVVGQPNFDSVGQFKLTASATEFVQPGTIITAVVNFLLVAAAVYFAIVLPMNKVKERLAREKAEEEAKEVTDVELLSEIRDLLAAKPQA
;
A
#
# COMPACT_ATOMS: atom_id res chain seq x y z
N MET A 1 32.02 -3.75 20.39
CA MET A 1 30.74 -4.45 20.14
C MET A 1 29.55 -3.50 20.32
N LEU A 2 29.18 -3.11 21.55
CA LEU A 2 28.05 -2.20 21.81
C LEU A 2 28.19 -0.80 21.15
N LYS A 3 29.40 -0.24 21.07
CA LYS A 3 29.66 1.05 20.42
C LYS A 3 29.46 0.99 18.90
N GLY A 4 29.96 -0.06 18.25
CA GLY A 4 29.77 -0.32 16.82
C GLY A 4 28.33 -0.68 16.44
N PHE A 5 27.60 -1.36 17.33
CA PHE A 5 26.16 -1.61 17.16
C PHE A 5 25.37 -0.29 17.24
N LYS A 6 25.71 0.60 18.17
CA LYS A 6 25.12 1.94 18.26
C LYS A 6 25.41 2.78 17.01
N GLU A 7 26.65 2.75 16.50
CA GLU A 7 27.02 3.44 15.24
C GLU A 7 26.27 2.87 14.02
N PHE A 8 26.05 1.56 13.95
CA PHE A 8 25.28 0.92 12.88
C PHE A 8 23.79 1.31 12.90
N ILE A 9 23.16 1.36 14.07
CA ILE A 9 21.77 1.84 14.19
C ILE A 9 21.69 3.34 13.91
N ALA A 10 22.71 4.11 14.34
CA ALA A 10 22.78 5.56 14.10
C ALA A 10 22.92 5.93 12.62
N GLN A 11 23.28 4.98 11.73
CA GLN A 11 23.27 5.19 10.28
C GLN A 11 21.85 5.27 9.69
N GLY A 12 20.78 5.10 10.48
CA GLY A 12 19.39 5.33 10.09
C GLY A 12 18.77 4.23 9.23
N ASN A 13 19.52 3.73 8.23
CA ASN A 13 19.07 2.69 7.31
C ASN A 13 18.62 1.39 8.01
N ALA A 14 19.31 0.98 9.07
CA ALA A 14 18.94 -0.21 9.83
C ALA A 14 17.65 -0.01 10.65
N LEU A 15 17.42 1.20 11.16
CA LEU A 15 16.24 1.51 11.96
C LEU A 15 14.98 1.58 11.08
N GLU A 16 15.07 2.24 9.92
CA GLU A 16 13.97 2.32 8.96
C GLU A 16 13.56 0.94 8.44
N LEU A 17 14.52 0.10 8.09
CA LEU A 17 14.27 -1.29 7.68
C LEU A 17 13.64 -2.11 8.81
N ALA A 18 14.15 -1.99 10.04
CA ALA A 18 13.59 -2.70 11.18
C ALA A 18 12.13 -2.30 11.44
N VAL A 19 11.83 -1.00 11.39
CA VAL A 19 10.47 -0.48 11.55
C VAL A 19 9.57 -0.98 10.42
N ALA A 20 10.02 -0.95 9.17
CA ALA A 20 9.26 -1.46 8.02
C ALA A 20 8.89 -2.94 8.16
N VAL A 21 9.84 -3.78 8.59
CA VAL A 21 9.62 -5.22 8.80
C VAL A 21 8.63 -5.47 9.94
N ILE A 22 8.79 -4.78 11.08
CA ILE A 22 7.89 -4.92 12.23
C ILE A 22 6.46 -4.51 11.86
N ILE A 23 6.32 -3.38 11.18
CA ILE A 23 5.03 -2.88 10.71
C ILE A 23 4.40 -3.87 9.73
N GLY A 24 5.16 -4.36 8.74
CA GLY A 24 4.67 -5.35 7.78
C GLY A 24 4.17 -6.64 8.45
N ALA A 25 4.93 -7.15 9.41
CA ALA A 25 4.55 -8.34 10.19
C ALA A 25 3.28 -8.10 11.03
N ALA A 26 3.12 -6.91 11.61
CA ALA A 26 1.96 -6.54 12.41
C ALA A 26 0.68 -6.33 11.57
N PHE A 27 0.80 -5.92 10.31
CA PHE A 27 -0.35 -5.73 9.41
C PHE A 27 -0.85 -7.04 8.79
N SER A 28 0.01 -8.04 8.61
CA SER A 28 -0.37 -9.31 7.97
C SER A 28 -1.59 -9.98 8.60
N PRO A 29 -1.74 -10.06 9.95
CA PRO A 29 -2.93 -10.62 10.59
C PRO A 29 -4.22 -9.84 10.31
N ILE A 30 -4.13 -8.50 10.20
CA ILE A 30 -5.29 -7.64 9.93
C ILE A 30 -5.83 -7.92 8.53
N VAL A 31 -4.93 -7.97 7.53
CA VAL A 31 -5.30 -8.28 6.15
C VAL A 31 -5.85 -9.70 6.04
N LYS A 32 -5.25 -10.65 6.76
CA LYS A 32 -5.74 -12.03 6.84
C LYS A 32 -7.17 -12.07 7.40
N ALA A 33 -7.46 -11.38 8.51
CA ALA A 33 -8.80 -11.34 9.09
C ALA A 33 -9.85 -10.79 8.11
N ILE A 34 -9.53 -9.72 7.37
CA ILE A 34 -10.43 -9.18 6.34
C ILE A 34 -10.66 -10.21 5.22
N THR A 35 -9.59 -10.86 4.78
CA THR A 35 -9.66 -11.87 3.72
C THR A 35 -10.48 -13.09 4.14
N ASP A 36 -10.29 -13.58 5.38
CA ASP A 36 -11.04 -14.68 5.95
C ASP A 36 -12.55 -14.35 6.02
N VAL A 37 -12.91 -13.11 6.37
CA VAL A 37 -14.32 -12.65 6.35
C VAL A 37 -14.89 -12.65 4.93
N ILE A 38 -14.13 -12.18 3.94
CA ILE A 38 -14.56 -12.19 2.53
C ILE A 38 -14.73 -13.63 2.03
N MET A 39 -13.78 -14.52 2.34
CA MET A 39 -13.88 -15.95 2.01
C MET A 39 -15.05 -16.64 2.71
N ALA A 40 -15.35 -16.27 3.96
CA ALA A 40 -16.53 -16.77 4.68
C ALA A 40 -17.84 -16.35 3.98
N MET A 41 -17.92 -15.13 3.44
CA MET A 41 -19.08 -14.71 2.64
C MET A 41 -19.16 -15.45 1.30
N ILE A 42 -18.04 -15.60 0.59
CA ILE A 42 -17.99 -16.33 -0.68
C ILE A 42 -18.38 -17.80 -0.47
N SER A 43 -17.91 -18.42 0.61
CA SER A 43 -18.22 -19.82 0.92
C SER A 43 -19.70 -20.06 1.24
N GLN A 44 -20.39 -19.10 1.87
CA GLN A 44 -21.84 -19.19 2.08
C GLN A 44 -22.61 -19.17 0.75
N VAL A 45 -22.09 -18.50 -0.28
CA VAL A 45 -22.73 -18.44 -1.61
C VAL A 45 -22.41 -19.70 -2.44
N VAL A 46 -21.19 -20.21 -2.36
CA VAL A 46 -20.72 -21.38 -3.12
C VAL A 46 -21.10 -22.71 -2.44
N GLY A 47 -21.47 -22.69 -1.16
CA GLY A 47 -21.84 -23.87 -0.37
C GLY A 47 -20.65 -24.73 0.07
N GLN A 48 -19.42 -24.27 -0.16
CA GLN A 48 -18.17 -24.92 0.23
C GLN A 48 -17.26 -23.88 0.90
N PRO A 49 -16.58 -24.21 2.03
CA PRO A 49 -15.72 -23.28 2.77
C PRO A 49 -14.55 -22.73 1.94
N ASN A 50 -14.11 -23.50 0.94
CA ASN A 50 -13.02 -23.16 0.04
C ASN A 50 -13.14 -23.97 -1.26
N PHE A 51 -12.18 -23.78 -2.18
CA PHE A 51 -12.14 -24.52 -3.43
C PHE A 51 -11.36 -25.84 -3.31
N ASP A 52 -10.96 -26.28 -2.11
CA ASP A 52 -10.02 -27.40 -1.93
C ASP A 52 -10.62 -28.72 -2.42
N SER A 53 -11.93 -28.89 -2.26
CA SER A 53 -12.68 -30.06 -2.72
C SER A 53 -12.86 -30.10 -4.24
N VAL A 54 -12.55 -29.01 -4.96
CA VAL A 54 -12.72 -28.94 -6.41
C VAL A 54 -11.73 -29.87 -7.09
N GLY A 55 -12.26 -30.84 -7.84
CA GLY A 55 -11.46 -31.80 -8.58
C GLY A 55 -10.68 -32.77 -7.69
N GLN A 56 -11.12 -33.00 -6.44
CA GLN A 56 -10.45 -33.94 -5.55
C GLN A 56 -10.53 -35.36 -6.12
N PHE A 57 -9.40 -36.08 -6.11
CA PHE A 57 -9.32 -37.46 -6.58
C PHE A 57 -8.40 -38.29 -5.69
N LYS A 58 -8.57 -39.61 -5.73
CA LYS A 58 -7.68 -40.57 -5.07
C LYS A 58 -6.77 -41.20 -6.12
N LEU A 59 -5.47 -41.28 -5.84
CA LEU A 59 -4.49 -41.91 -6.73
C LEU A 59 -4.67 -43.44 -6.79
N THR A 60 -5.16 -44.05 -5.71
CA THR A 60 -5.46 -45.49 -5.64
C THR A 60 -6.71 -45.71 -4.80
N ALA A 61 -7.43 -46.83 -5.04
CA ALA A 61 -8.65 -47.16 -4.28
C ALA A 61 -8.39 -47.36 -2.77
N SER A 62 -7.16 -47.70 -2.39
CA SER A 62 -6.69 -47.88 -1.01
C SER A 62 -6.13 -46.60 -0.38
N ALA A 63 -6.08 -45.47 -1.11
CA ALA A 63 -5.56 -44.22 -0.58
C ALA A 63 -6.48 -43.64 0.51
N THR A 64 -5.89 -43.35 1.67
CA THR A 64 -6.55 -42.71 2.80
C THR A 64 -6.75 -41.21 2.56
N GLU A 65 -5.84 -40.58 1.82
CA GLU A 65 -5.82 -39.14 1.55
C GLU A 65 -6.28 -38.81 0.12
N PHE A 66 -6.94 -37.66 -0.03
CA PHE A 66 -7.35 -37.12 -1.32
C PHE A 66 -6.28 -36.15 -1.84
N VAL A 67 -5.99 -36.22 -3.15
CA VAL A 67 -5.26 -35.17 -3.83
C VAL A 67 -6.25 -34.04 -4.11
N GLN A 68 -5.96 -32.86 -3.58
CA GLN A 68 -6.84 -31.68 -3.63
C GLN A 68 -6.21 -30.57 -4.49
N PRO A 69 -6.28 -30.67 -5.83
CA PRO A 69 -5.73 -29.64 -6.72
C PRO A 69 -6.43 -28.29 -6.54
N GLY A 70 -7.67 -28.29 -6.05
CA GLY A 70 -8.43 -27.10 -5.70
C GLY A 70 -7.79 -26.19 -4.65
N THR A 71 -6.86 -26.71 -3.84
CA THR A 71 -6.06 -25.91 -2.89
C THR A 71 -5.25 -24.82 -3.57
N ILE A 72 -4.82 -25.04 -4.82
CA ILE A 72 -4.12 -24.04 -5.62
C ILE A 72 -5.06 -22.87 -5.96
N ILE A 73 -6.31 -23.18 -6.33
CA ILE A 73 -7.33 -22.16 -6.62
C ILE A 73 -7.64 -21.36 -5.36
N THR A 74 -7.82 -22.03 -4.22
CA THR A 74 -7.99 -21.38 -2.91
C THR A 74 -6.83 -20.45 -2.60
N ALA A 75 -5.57 -20.89 -2.81
CA ALA A 75 -4.39 -20.08 -2.56
C ALA A 75 -4.33 -18.84 -3.48
N VAL A 76 -4.66 -18.98 -4.77
CA VAL A 76 -4.69 -17.86 -5.73
C VAL A 76 -5.78 -16.85 -5.36
N VAL A 77 -6.99 -17.30 -5.03
CA VAL A 77 -8.08 -16.40 -4.63
C VAL A 77 -7.71 -15.66 -3.35
N ASN A 78 -7.19 -16.37 -2.34
CA ASN A 78 -6.72 -15.75 -1.10
C ASN A 78 -5.64 -14.70 -1.36
N PHE A 79 -4.65 -15.03 -2.21
CA PHE A 79 -3.61 -14.09 -2.61
C PHE A 79 -4.17 -12.82 -3.27
N LEU A 80 -5.12 -12.97 -4.21
CA LEU A 80 -5.76 -11.83 -4.87
C LEU A 80 -6.56 -10.97 -3.89
N LEU A 81 -7.25 -11.59 -2.93
CA LEU A 81 -8.00 -10.86 -1.90
C LEU A 81 -7.07 -10.09 -0.96
N VAL A 82 -6.00 -10.71 -0.48
CA VAL A 82 -4.96 -10.04 0.32
C VAL A 82 -4.35 -8.89 -0.46
N ALA A 83 -3.97 -9.11 -1.72
CA ALA A 83 -3.40 -8.07 -2.58
C ALA A 83 -4.38 -6.91 -2.80
N ALA A 84 -5.66 -7.21 -3.05
CA ALA A 84 -6.71 -6.21 -3.18
C ALA A 84 -6.90 -5.42 -1.88
N ALA A 85 -6.95 -6.10 -0.73
CA ALA A 85 -7.09 -5.47 0.58
C ALA A 85 -5.92 -4.52 0.87
N VAL A 86 -4.67 -4.95 0.64
CA VAL A 86 -3.49 -4.08 0.80
C VAL A 86 -3.53 -2.90 -0.17
N TYR A 87 -3.89 -3.15 -1.42
CA TYR A 87 -3.96 -2.10 -2.43
C TYR A 87 -5.02 -1.04 -2.08
N PHE A 88 -6.23 -1.44 -1.74
CA PHE A 88 -7.32 -0.52 -1.43
C PHE A 88 -7.17 0.15 -0.06
N ALA A 89 -6.66 -0.55 0.96
CA ALA A 89 -6.55 -0.01 2.32
C ALA A 89 -5.30 0.85 2.52
N ILE A 90 -4.21 0.57 1.81
CA ILE A 90 -2.92 1.24 2.04
C ILE A 90 -2.47 1.99 0.79
N VAL A 91 -2.31 1.31 -0.34
CA VAL A 91 -1.67 1.90 -1.53
C VAL A 91 -2.51 3.03 -2.13
N LEU A 92 -3.81 2.79 -2.33
CA LEU A 92 -4.73 3.76 -2.93
C LEU A 92 -4.89 5.05 -2.11
N PRO A 93 -5.14 5.03 -0.79
CA PRO A 93 -5.21 6.26 0.00
C PRO A 93 -3.85 6.97 0.05
N MET A 94 -2.76 6.22 0.18
CA MET A 94 -1.41 6.81 0.20
C MET A 94 -1.09 7.51 -1.12
N ASN A 95 -1.45 6.91 -2.26
CA ASN A 95 -1.28 7.52 -3.57
C ASN A 95 -2.15 8.76 -3.74
N LYS A 96 -3.41 8.73 -3.28
CA LYS A 96 -4.30 9.93 -3.32
C LYS A 96 -3.78 11.07 -2.45
N VAL A 97 -3.24 10.78 -1.27
CA VAL A 97 -2.65 11.79 -0.39
C VAL A 97 -1.41 12.40 -1.04
N LYS A 98 -0.53 11.57 -1.61
CA LYS A 98 0.65 12.04 -2.34
C LYS A 98 0.28 12.93 -3.53
N GLU A 99 -0.72 12.54 -4.30
CA GLU A 99 -1.22 13.33 -5.43
C GLU A 99 -1.78 14.69 -4.97
N ARG A 100 -2.54 14.72 -3.88
CA ARG A 100 -3.03 15.97 -3.28
C ARG A 100 -1.89 16.88 -2.82
N LEU A 101 -0.93 16.36 -2.08
CA LEU A 101 0.22 17.13 -1.60
C LEU A 101 1.08 17.66 -2.75
N ALA A 102 1.28 16.85 -3.80
CA ALA A 102 2.02 17.29 -4.99
C ALA A 102 1.28 18.41 -5.73
N ARG A 103 -0.06 18.33 -5.80
CA ARG A 103 -0.89 19.35 -6.41
C ARG A 103 -0.92 20.64 -5.59
N GLU A 104 -1.06 20.56 -4.27
CA GLU A 104 -1.00 21.72 -3.38
C GLU A 104 0.34 22.45 -3.51
N LYS A 105 1.44 21.70 -3.57
CA LYS A 105 2.78 22.28 -3.78
C LYS A 105 2.92 22.96 -5.15
N ALA A 106 2.39 22.35 -6.21
CA ALA A 106 2.40 22.97 -7.54
C ALA A 106 1.54 24.23 -7.62
N GLU A 107 0.41 24.27 -6.88
CA GLU A 107 -0.44 25.46 -6.77
C GLU A 107 0.23 26.57 -5.96
N GLU A 108 1.01 26.25 -4.93
CA GLU A 108 1.85 27.22 -4.19
C GLU A 108 2.97 27.78 -5.06
N GLU A 109 3.74 26.93 -5.75
CA GLU A 109 4.81 27.36 -6.66
C GLU A 109 4.26 28.26 -7.78
N ALA A 110 3.08 27.95 -8.34
CA ALA A 110 2.44 28.78 -9.36
C ALA A 110 1.99 30.16 -8.81
N LYS A 111 1.52 30.23 -7.56
CA LYS A 111 1.18 31.50 -6.90
C LYS A 111 2.42 32.34 -6.63
N GLU A 112 3.51 31.73 -6.14
CA GLU A 112 4.76 32.44 -5.91
C GLU A 112 5.31 33.07 -7.20
N VAL A 113 5.27 32.35 -8.32
CA VAL A 113 5.70 32.90 -9.62
C VAL A 113 4.82 34.10 -10.03
N THR A 114 3.49 34.00 -9.86
CA THR A 114 2.56 35.08 -10.20
C THR A 114 2.79 36.32 -9.33
N ASP A 115 3.03 36.14 -8.03
CA ASP A 115 3.32 37.23 -7.11
C ASP A 115 4.64 37.92 -7.46
N VAL A 116 5.67 37.16 -7.84
CA VAL A 116 6.95 37.72 -8.30
C VAL A 116 6.79 38.51 -9.60
N GLU A 117 6.00 38.03 -10.56
CA GLU A 117 5.68 38.74 -11.79
C GLU A 117 4.96 40.07 -11.49
N LEU A 118 3.91 40.05 -10.67
CA LEU A 118 3.18 41.25 -10.25
C LEU A 118 4.08 42.26 -9.53
N LEU A 119 4.96 41.80 -8.63
CA LEU A 119 5.91 42.68 -7.94
C LEU A 119 6.93 43.29 -8.90
N SER A 120 7.34 42.57 -9.94
CA SER A 120 8.22 43.09 -10.98
C SER A 120 7.53 44.18 -11.81
N GLU A 121 6.27 43.99 -12.18
CA GLU A 121 5.46 44.98 -12.89
C GLU A 121 5.26 46.24 -12.03
N ILE A 122 4.93 46.09 -10.75
CA ILE A 122 4.76 47.22 -9.82
C ILE A 122 6.06 48.02 -9.68
N ARG A 123 7.21 47.35 -9.58
CA ARG A 123 8.53 48.01 -9.53
C ARG A 123 8.76 48.86 -10.76
N ASP A 124 8.48 48.32 -11.94
CA ASP A 124 8.72 49.01 -13.21
C ASP A 124 7.77 50.20 -13.39
N LEU A 125 6.51 50.06 -12.98
CA LEU A 125 5.55 51.17 -12.94
C LEU A 125 5.95 52.27 -11.95
N LEU A 126 6.49 51.92 -10.80
CA LEU A 126 7.01 52.89 -9.83
C LEU A 126 8.26 53.60 -10.34
N ALA A 127 9.16 52.89 -11.02
CA ALA A 127 10.36 53.46 -11.63
C ALA A 127 10.02 54.39 -12.80
N ALA A 128 8.98 54.08 -13.58
CA ALA A 128 8.50 54.91 -14.68
C ALA A 128 7.73 56.16 -14.22
N LYS A 129 7.33 56.24 -12.95
CA LYS A 129 6.59 57.38 -12.43
C LYS A 129 7.55 58.57 -12.22
N PRO A 130 7.34 59.73 -12.89
CA PRO A 130 8.16 60.91 -12.67
C PRO A 130 7.99 61.37 -11.22
N GLN A 131 9.11 61.55 -10.50
CA GLN A 131 9.09 62.20 -9.20
C GLN A 131 8.70 63.66 -9.40
N ALA A 132 7.46 64.00 -9.04
CA ALA A 132 6.96 65.38 -9.00
C ALA A 132 7.40 66.06 -7.70
#